data_AF-J9ELS1-F1
#
_entry.id   AF-J9ELS1-F1
#
_cell.length_a   1.000
_cell.length_b   1.000
_cell.length_c   1.000
_cell.angle_alpha   90.00
_cell.angle_beta   90.00
_cell.angle_gamma   90.00
#
_symmetry.space_group_name_H-M   'P 1'
#
loop_
_entity.id
_entity.type
_entity.pdbx_description
1 polymer ?
#
loop_
_entity_poly.entity_id
_entity_poly.type
_entity_poly.pdbx_seq_one_letter_code
_entity_poly.pdbx_strand_id
1 'polypeptide(L)'
;TILLIIWWIQLFYTFGRKCIPDDFQYEYTECDNNGERWRVAVPKMNNLECNDEVPLPIRGVNCSFTCGAGMYLDIVTQRCQLCPKGTYSLGDGIRYDVFDEIPPNFEVENVNILPERNIDTNMEAIEDCPIRSSFNSYFLNNFRHLTVI
;
A
#
# COMPACT_ATOMS: atom_id res chain seq x y z
N THR A 1 -40.90 17.33 -42.87
CA THR A 1 -39.64 16.58 -43.01
C THR A 1 -38.55 17.14 -42.12
N ILE A 2 -38.26 18.45 -42.16
CA ILE A 2 -37.27 19.13 -41.28
C ILE A 2 -37.62 19.01 -39.78
N LEU A 3 -38.88 19.16 -39.40
CA LEU A 3 -39.32 18.99 -37.99
C LEU A 3 -39.11 17.56 -37.46
N LEU A 4 -39.22 16.53 -38.31
CA LEU A 4 -38.93 15.14 -37.93
C LEU A 4 -37.42 14.93 -37.75
N ILE A 5 -36.59 15.55 -38.59
CA ILE A 5 -35.13 15.52 -38.46
C ILE A 5 -34.68 16.28 -37.20
N ILE A 6 -35.29 17.43 -36.88
CA ILE A 6 -35.04 18.17 -35.64
C ILE A 6 -35.48 17.34 -34.42
N TRP A 7 -36.62 16.65 -34.49
CA TRP A 7 -37.06 15.74 -33.42
C TRP A 7 -36.09 14.57 -33.20
N TRP A 8 -35.51 14.04 -34.28
CA TRP A 8 -34.48 13.01 -34.20
C TRP A 8 -33.15 13.54 -33.65
N ILE A 9 -32.71 14.73 -34.07
CA ILE A 9 -31.50 15.38 -33.54
C ILE A 9 -31.65 15.69 -32.04
N GLN A 10 -32.83 16.15 -31.59
CA GLN A 10 -33.14 16.36 -30.18
C GLN A 10 -33.14 15.04 -29.37
N LEU A 11 -33.48 13.92 -30.00
CA LEU A 11 -33.40 12.58 -29.39
C LEU A 11 -31.94 12.08 -29.26
N PHE A 12 -31.03 12.55 -30.11
CA PHE A 12 -29.59 12.24 -30.04
C PHE A 12 -28.80 13.20 -29.15
N TYR A 13 -29.26 14.46 -28.97
CA TYR A 13 -28.52 15.50 -28.23
C TYR A 13 -28.70 15.44 -26.71
N THR A 14 -29.54 14.54 -26.20
CA THR A 14 -29.85 14.42 -24.76
C THR A 14 -29.00 13.41 -24.01
N PHE A 15 -28.14 12.65 -24.70
CA PHE A 15 -27.16 11.79 -24.04
C PHE A 15 -25.92 12.59 -23.67
N GLY A 16 -25.89 13.15 -22.46
CA GLY A 16 -24.66 13.65 -21.86
C GLY A 16 -23.59 12.55 -21.78
N ARG A 17 -22.33 12.95 -21.58
CA ARG A 17 -21.19 12.01 -21.55
C ARG A 17 -21.42 10.94 -20.49
N LYS A 18 -21.34 9.67 -20.88
CA LYS A 18 -21.34 8.54 -19.95
C LYS A 18 -20.02 8.48 -19.21
N CYS A 19 -20.05 8.36 -17.89
CA CYS A 19 -18.85 8.19 -17.10
C CYS A 19 -18.31 6.77 -17.20
N ILE A 20 -17.00 6.65 -17.33
CA ILE A 20 -16.29 5.37 -17.34
C ILE A 20 -15.50 5.19 -16.04
N PRO A 21 -15.12 3.95 -15.65
CA PRO A 21 -14.37 3.72 -14.42
C PRO A 21 -13.08 4.53 -14.29
N ASP A 22 -12.44 4.89 -15.42
CA ASP A 22 -11.22 5.69 -15.42
C ASP A 22 -11.47 7.20 -15.14
N ASP A 23 -12.72 7.66 -15.16
CA ASP A 23 -13.04 9.04 -14.76
C ASP A 23 -13.02 9.20 -13.22
N PHE A 24 -12.89 8.10 -12.47
CA PHE A 24 -12.90 8.06 -11.01
C PHE A 24 -11.54 7.65 -10.42
N GLN A 25 -11.20 8.23 -9.28
CA GLN A 25 -10.20 7.73 -8.36
C GLN A 25 -10.90 7.12 -7.14
N TYR A 26 -10.25 6.18 -6.45
CA TYR A 26 -10.83 5.57 -5.27
C TYR A 26 -10.16 6.11 -4.01
N GLU A 27 -10.98 6.38 -2.99
CA GLU A 27 -10.52 6.83 -1.68
C GLU A 27 -11.24 6.07 -0.58
N TYR A 28 -10.65 6.06 0.61
CA TYR A 28 -11.31 5.52 1.80
C TYR A 28 -12.02 6.64 2.57
N THR A 29 -13.20 6.34 3.08
CA THR A 29 -13.83 7.18 4.10
C THR A 29 -13.03 7.18 5.39
N GLU A 30 -13.31 8.14 6.25
CA GLU A 30 -12.88 8.08 7.64
C GLU A 30 -13.38 6.79 8.32
N CYS A 31 -12.65 6.38 9.34
CA CYS A 31 -12.96 5.21 10.14
C CYS A 31 -14.12 5.50 11.08
N ASP A 32 -15.08 4.58 11.15
CA ASP A 32 -16.10 4.63 12.18
C ASP A 32 -15.59 4.13 13.54
N ASN A 33 -16.44 4.20 14.56
CA ASN A 33 -16.11 3.74 15.92
C ASN A 33 -15.83 2.22 16.01
N ASN A 34 -16.23 1.44 14.99
CA ASN A 34 -15.99 0.00 14.91
C ASN A 34 -14.73 -0.34 14.08
N GLY A 35 -14.00 0.68 13.60
CA GLY A 35 -12.82 0.52 12.75
C GLY A 35 -13.18 0.12 11.31
N GLU A 36 -14.42 0.32 10.89
CA GLU A 36 -14.88 0.07 9.54
C GLU A 36 -14.73 1.31 8.67
N ARG A 37 -14.50 1.09 7.38
CA ARG A 37 -14.38 2.14 6.38
C ARG A 37 -14.89 1.64 5.04
N TRP A 38 -15.24 2.58 4.18
CA TRP A 38 -15.76 2.31 2.84
C TRP A 38 -14.79 2.82 1.80
N ARG A 39 -14.66 2.08 0.70
CA ARG A 39 -13.99 2.57 -0.51
C ARG A 39 -15.04 3.23 -1.40
N VAL A 40 -14.85 4.51 -1.69
CA VAL A 40 -15.75 5.32 -2.50
C VAL A 40 -15.07 5.73 -3.80
N ALA A 41 -15.87 5.92 -4.86
CA ALA A 41 -15.42 6.48 -6.12
C ALA A 41 -15.54 8.01 -6.06
N VAL A 42 -14.42 8.70 -6.28
CA VAL A 42 -14.31 10.15 -6.29
C VAL A 42 -14.02 10.60 -7.72
N PRO A 43 -14.78 11.54 -8.30
CA PRO A 43 -14.49 12.08 -9.63
C PRO A 43 -13.09 12.71 -9.69
N LYS A 44 -12.30 12.38 -10.72
CA LYS A 44 -10.98 13.02 -10.94
C LYS A 44 -11.10 14.49 -11.36
N MET A 45 -12.24 14.88 -11.95
CA MET A 45 -12.51 16.24 -12.42
C MET A 45 -13.70 16.82 -11.67
N ASN A 46 -13.54 18.04 -11.15
CA ASN A 46 -14.57 18.72 -10.34
C ASN A 46 -15.87 19.04 -11.11
N ASN A 47 -15.79 19.15 -12.44
CA ASN A 47 -16.92 19.43 -13.32
C ASN A 47 -17.42 18.19 -14.07
N LEU A 48 -17.04 16.99 -13.61
CA LEU A 48 -17.53 15.75 -14.18
C LEU A 48 -19.00 15.57 -13.79
N GLU A 49 -19.90 15.82 -14.74
CA GLU A 49 -21.32 15.52 -14.60
C GLU A 49 -21.61 14.13 -15.17
N CYS A 50 -21.78 13.16 -14.27
CA CYS A 50 -22.21 11.81 -14.62
C CYS A 50 -23.74 11.75 -14.60
N ASN A 51 -24.36 11.69 -15.78
CA ASN A 51 -25.81 11.45 -15.90
C ASN A 51 -26.19 9.97 -15.68
N ASP A 52 -25.20 9.09 -15.61
CA ASP A 52 -25.32 7.64 -15.41
C ASP A 52 -24.86 7.23 -13.99
N GLU A 53 -24.95 5.93 -13.71
CA GLU A 53 -24.68 5.31 -12.42
C GLU A 53 -23.18 5.37 -12.04
N VAL A 54 -22.88 6.01 -10.90
CA VAL A 54 -21.54 6.07 -10.30
C VAL A 54 -21.24 4.73 -9.61
N PRO A 55 -19.98 4.23 -9.61
CA PRO A 55 -19.63 2.99 -8.93
C PRO A 55 -20.06 3.00 -7.46
N LEU A 56 -20.78 1.97 -7.04
CA LEU A 56 -21.27 1.85 -5.68
C LEU A 56 -20.10 1.72 -4.68
N PRO A 57 -20.21 2.33 -3.49
CA PRO A 57 -19.27 2.12 -2.40
C PRO A 57 -19.21 0.64 -2.02
N ILE A 58 -17.99 0.14 -1.80
CA ILE A 58 -17.78 -1.19 -1.25
C ILE A 58 -17.11 -1.11 0.11
N ARG A 59 -17.32 -2.13 0.93
CA ARG A 59 -16.68 -2.20 2.25
C ARG A 59 -15.17 -2.34 2.07
N GLY A 60 -14.40 -1.51 2.77
CA GLY A 60 -12.95 -1.56 2.80
C GLY A 60 -12.42 -2.56 3.84
N VAL A 61 -11.10 -2.72 3.84
CA VAL A 61 -10.40 -3.40 4.95
C VAL A 61 -10.50 -2.57 6.23
N ASN A 62 -10.37 -3.23 7.39
CA ASN A 62 -10.39 -2.57 8.70
C ASN A 62 -9.29 -1.50 8.82
N CYS A 63 -9.51 -0.47 9.63
CA CYS A 63 -8.56 0.61 9.82
C CYS A 63 -7.24 0.18 10.47
N SER A 64 -7.28 -0.85 11.31
CA SER A 64 -6.09 -1.45 11.92
C SER A 64 -5.40 -2.47 11.03
N PHE A 65 -5.89 -2.69 9.80
CA PHE A 65 -5.30 -3.66 8.88
C PHE A 65 -4.09 -3.06 8.16
N THR A 66 -2.99 -3.80 8.17
CA THR A 66 -1.78 -3.50 7.41
C THR A 66 -1.34 -4.72 6.60
N CYS A 67 -0.65 -4.45 5.49
CA CYS A 67 -0.01 -5.50 4.71
C CYS A 67 1.33 -5.89 5.33
N GLY A 68 1.81 -7.09 4.98
CA GLY A 68 3.14 -7.53 5.41
C GLY A 68 4.26 -6.65 4.86
N ALA A 69 5.43 -6.73 5.51
CA ALA A 69 6.61 -5.97 5.10
C ALA A 69 6.97 -6.24 3.62
N GLY A 70 7.26 -5.17 2.88
CA GLY A 70 7.51 -5.23 1.43
C GLY A 70 6.24 -5.30 0.56
N MET A 71 5.05 -5.17 1.15
CA MET A 71 3.77 -5.15 0.43
C MET A 71 2.95 -3.89 0.76
N TYR A 72 2.14 -3.43 -0.19
CA TYR A 72 1.20 -2.32 -0.01
C TYR A 72 -0.23 -2.76 -0.28
N LEU A 73 -1.21 -2.07 0.31
CA LEU A 73 -2.62 -2.30 0.04
C LEU A 73 -3.04 -1.56 -1.25
N ASP A 74 -3.37 -2.32 -2.29
CA ASP A 74 -3.90 -1.76 -3.52
C ASP A 74 -5.40 -1.42 -3.33
N ILE A 75 -5.72 -0.13 -3.47
CA ILE A 75 -7.08 0.38 -3.25
C ILE A 75 -8.10 -0.11 -4.29
N VAL A 76 -7.67 -0.44 -5.50
CA VAL A 76 -8.56 -0.91 -6.58
C VAL A 76 -8.91 -2.38 -6.39
N THR A 77 -7.93 -3.20 -6.02
CA THR A 77 -8.11 -4.65 -5.85
C THR A 77 -8.47 -5.05 -4.42
N GLN A 78 -8.30 -4.14 -3.44
CA GLN A 78 -8.45 -4.42 -2.00
C GLN A 78 -7.55 -5.57 -1.52
N ARG A 79 -6.35 -5.70 -2.09
CA ARG A 79 -5.40 -6.78 -1.79
C ARG A 79 -4.00 -6.25 -1.56
N CYS A 80 -3.24 -6.97 -0.75
CA CYS A 80 -1.81 -6.71 -0.59
C CYS A 80 -1.06 -7.12 -1.85
N GLN A 81 -0.27 -6.21 -2.40
CA GLN A 81 0.59 -6.43 -3.56
C GLN A 81 2.03 -6.07 -3.19
N LEU A 82 3.01 -6.63 -3.91
CA LEU A 82 4.42 -6.31 -3.68
C LEU A 82 4.69 -4.84 -4.00
N CYS A 83 5.49 -4.18 -3.16
CA CYS A 83 5.92 -2.80 -3.41
C CYS A 83 6.63 -2.69 -4.77
N PRO A 84 6.34 -1.63 -5.56
CA PRO A 84 7.05 -1.37 -6.80
C PRO A 84 8.54 -1.13 -6.52
N LYS A 85 9.36 -1.34 -7.55
CA LYS A 85 10.82 -1.11 -7.45
C LYS A 85 11.09 0.32 -7.00
N GLY A 86 11.99 0.48 -6.03
CA GLY A 86 12.31 1.80 -5.46
C GLY A 86 11.48 2.17 -4.23
N THR A 87 10.47 1.38 -3.85
CA THR A 87 9.70 1.59 -2.63
C THR A 87 9.72 0.38 -1.70
N TYR A 88 9.42 0.62 -0.42
CA TYR A 88 9.31 -0.43 0.58
C TYR A 88 8.29 -0.03 1.65
N SER A 89 7.34 -0.91 1.96
CA SER A 89 6.45 -0.70 3.10
C SER A 89 6.94 -1.49 4.30
N LEU A 90 6.89 -0.88 5.47
CA LEU A 90 7.24 -1.53 6.73
C LEU A 90 6.11 -2.42 7.26
N GLY A 91 4.89 -2.30 6.72
CA GLY A 91 3.70 -2.90 7.32
C GLY A 91 3.45 -2.31 8.71
N ASP A 92 3.27 -3.18 9.71
CA ASP A 92 3.24 -2.81 11.14
C ASP A 92 4.62 -2.48 11.74
N GLY A 93 5.68 -2.53 10.93
CA GLY A 93 7.04 -2.25 11.37
C GLY A 93 7.29 -0.77 11.65
N ILE A 94 8.19 -0.49 12.60
CA ILE A 94 8.63 0.85 12.95
C ILE A 94 10.06 1.05 12.44
N ARG A 95 10.35 2.19 11.79
CA ARG A 95 11.70 2.58 11.37
C ARG A 95 12.25 3.66 12.29
N TYR A 96 13.46 3.42 12.78
CA TYR A 96 14.24 4.39 13.53
C TYR A 96 15.37 4.91 12.64
N ASP A 97 15.30 6.18 12.24
CA ASP A 97 16.33 6.82 11.40
C ASP A 97 17.46 7.44 12.22
N VAL A 98 17.11 7.93 13.41
CA VAL A 98 18.02 8.54 14.39
C VAL A 98 17.52 8.15 15.76
N PHE A 99 18.44 7.73 16.63
CA PHE A 99 18.15 7.47 18.03
C PHE A 99 19.34 7.93 18.88
N ASP A 100 19.07 8.76 19.89
CA ASP A 100 20.10 9.24 20.83
C ASP A 100 20.43 8.17 21.87
N GLU A 101 19.42 7.37 22.24
CA GLU A 101 19.52 6.20 23.12
C GLU A 101 19.02 4.96 22.39
N ILE A 102 19.60 3.81 22.71
CA ILE A 102 19.23 2.53 22.10
C ILE A 102 17.76 2.23 22.43
N PRO A 103 16.88 2.03 21.42
CA PRO A 103 15.46 1.76 21.68
C PRO A 103 15.26 0.49 22.52
N PRO A 104 14.15 0.39 23.26
CA PRO A 104 13.85 -0.80 24.05
C PRO A 104 13.82 -2.06 23.17
N ASN A 105 14.32 -3.17 23.70
CA ASN A 105 14.47 -4.47 23.03
C ASN A 105 15.59 -4.57 21.96
N PHE A 106 16.51 -3.61 21.94
CA PHE A 106 17.75 -3.75 21.18
C PHE A 106 18.85 -4.30 22.10
N GLU A 107 19.53 -5.36 21.65
CA GLU A 107 20.71 -5.91 22.33
C GLU A 107 21.97 -5.51 21.53
N VAL A 108 23.00 -5.05 22.22
CA VAL A 108 24.30 -4.75 21.61
C VAL A 108 25.20 -5.96 21.82
N GLU A 109 25.51 -6.66 20.74
CA GLU A 109 26.47 -7.76 20.78
C GLU A 109 27.83 -7.31 20.24
N ASN A 110 28.85 -7.40 21.08
CA ASN A 110 30.22 -7.04 20.71
C ASN A 110 30.88 -8.28 20.08
N VAL A 111 30.66 -8.49 18.78
CA VAL A 111 31.32 -9.61 18.09
C VAL A 111 32.80 -9.28 17.92
N ASN A 112 33.66 -9.95 18.70
CA ASN A 112 35.09 -9.96 18.44
C ASN A 112 35.33 -10.79 17.19
N ILE A 113 35.43 -10.14 16.04
CA ILE A 113 35.86 -10.77 14.79
C ILE A 113 37.38 -11.00 14.88
N LEU A 114 37.81 -11.88 15.77
CA LEU A 114 39.13 -12.48 15.64
C LEU A 114 39.01 -13.57 14.58
N PRO A 115 39.88 -13.57 13.54
CA PRO A 115 39.92 -14.68 12.60
C PRO A 115 40.59 -15.85 13.32
N GLU A 116 39.84 -16.56 14.16
CA GLU A 116 40.27 -17.85 14.67
C GLU A 116 40.20 -18.84 13.52
N ARG A 117 41.32 -18.89 12.79
CA ARG A 117 41.70 -20.05 12.01
C ARG A 117 41.70 -21.25 12.96
N ASN A 118 40.63 -22.04 12.93
CA ASN A 118 40.72 -23.48 13.02
C ASN A 118 39.62 -24.09 12.16
N ILE A 119 40.08 -24.73 11.09
CA ILE A 119 39.30 -25.60 10.23
C ILE A 119 38.96 -26.81 11.08
N ASP A 120 37.77 -26.83 11.67
CA ASP A 120 37.14 -28.08 12.04
C ASP A 120 35.96 -28.30 11.11
N THR A 121 36.13 -29.31 10.26
CA THR A 121 35.12 -29.84 9.36
C THR A 121 33.90 -30.29 10.15
N ASN A 122 32.95 -29.39 10.34
CA ASN A 122 31.54 -29.71 10.39
C ASN A 122 30.80 -28.55 9.75
N MET A 123 30.09 -28.89 8.68
CA MET A 123 29.24 -28.01 7.91
C MET A 123 28.03 -27.64 8.78
N GLU A 124 28.24 -26.78 9.77
CA GLU A 124 27.15 -26.15 10.49
C GLU A 124 26.48 -25.22 9.50
N ALA A 125 25.22 -25.55 9.20
CA ALA A 125 24.40 -24.83 8.25
C ALA A 125 24.55 -23.33 8.52
N ILE A 126 24.80 -22.57 7.45
CA ILE A 126 24.55 -21.13 7.45
C ILE A 126 23.14 -21.01 8.01
N GLU A 127 23.03 -20.57 9.27
CA GLU A 127 21.75 -20.49 9.96
C GLU A 127 20.83 -19.66 9.08
N ASP A 128 19.76 -20.32 8.65
CA ASP A 128 18.62 -19.67 8.04
C ASP A 128 18.24 -18.50 8.95
N CYS A 129 18.06 -17.31 8.37
CA CYS A 129 17.90 -16.05 9.09
C CYS A 129 16.99 -16.25 10.31
N PRO A 130 17.41 -15.90 11.54
CA PRO A 130 16.69 -16.29 12.74
C PRO A 130 15.25 -15.80 12.67
N ILE A 131 14.31 -16.76 12.62
CA ILE A 131 12.87 -16.52 12.76
C ILE A 131 12.62 -16.27 14.25
N ARG A 132 13.10 -15.13 14.75
CA ARG A 132 12.76 -14.64 16.09
C ARG A 132 11.90 -13.40 15.89
N SER A 133 10.74 -13.41 16.53
CA SER A 133 9.68 -12.39 16.50
C SER A 133 10.07 -11.09 17.20
N SER A 134 11.29 -10.64 16.96
CA SER A 134 11.88 -9.40 17.44
C SER A 134 12.82 -8.97 16.33
N PHE A 135 12.39 -7.96 15.57
CA PHE A 135 13.14 -7.35 14.46
C PHE A 135 14.60 -7.16 14.86
N ASN A 136 15.46 -8.12 14.51
CA ASN A 136 16.90 -7.96 14.62
C ASN A 136 17.29 -6.94 13.57
N SER A 137 17.84 -5.83 14.07
CA SER A 137 18.24 -4.64 13.33
C SER A 137 19.32 -4.95 12.28
N TYR A 138 18.90 -5.52 11.15
CA TYR A 138 19.64 -5.52 9.88
C TYR A 138 18.96 -4.64 8.85
N PHE A 139 18.13 -3.67 9.29
CA PHE A 139 17.44 -2.73 8.41
C PHE A 139 18.21 -1.43 8.14
N LEU A 140 19.48 -1.32 8.54
CA LEU A 140 20.13 -0.01 8.64
C LEU A 140 20.99 0.44 7.45
N ASN A 141 21.27 -0.37 6.42
CA ASN A 141 22.13 0.12 5.32
C ASN A 141 21.75 -0.26 3.89
N ASN A 142 20.89 -1.26 3.65
CA ASN A 142 20.62 -1.70 2.27
C ASN A 142 19.47 -0.95 1.57
N PHE A 143 18.74 -0.10 2.31
CA PHE A 143 17.51 0.55 1.81
C PHE A 143 17.53 2.08 1.85
N ARG A 144 18.70 2.72 2.04
CA ARG A 144 18.80 4.20 1.98
C ARG A 144 18.28 4.79 0.66
N HIS A 145 18.23 4.00 -0.40
CA HIS A 145 17.74 4.39 -1.70
C HIS A 145 16.25 4.05 -1.96
N LEU A 146 15.55 3.42 -1.01
CA LEU A 146 14.12 3.12 -1.15
C LEU A 146 13.27 4.16 -0.43
N THR A 147 12.19 4.59 -1.10
CA THR A 147 11.14 5.41 -0.50
C THR A 147 10.25 4.53 0.38
N VAL A 148 10.07 4.90 1.65
CA VAL A 148 9.16 4.18 2.55
C VAL A 148 7.73 4.64 2.29
N ILE A 149 6.82 3.68 2.09
CA ILE A 149 5.38 3.91 1.83
C ILE A 149 4.48 3.25 2.87
#